data_AF-A0AA39DM49-F1
#
_entry.id   AF-A0AA39DM49-F1
#
_cell.length_a   1.000
_cell.length_b   1.000
_cell.length_c   1.000
_cell.angle_alpha   90.00
_cell.angle_beta   90.00
_cell.angle_gamma   90.00
#
_symmetry.space_group_name_H-M   'P 1'
#
loop_
_entity.id
_entity.type
_entity.pdbx_description
1 polymer ?
#
loop_
_entity_poly.entity_id
_entity_poly.type
_entity_poly.pdbx_seq_one_letter_code
_entity_poly.pdbx_strand_id
1 'polypeptide(L)'
;MSLSQIGFLVPLNRNLEEDTSTPKLPISTGANVIGRNSISVSDKRLSRKHLTLIASGNGFVDAVVVGTNPVVVASGNQRKKLRTGEKAVITNDDIIELIPGHYFFKYVTVAGKKCEKKGNSMDAQNMESNEVSLSRKRMRQVSEDEAFARKLQAEMENDALVQERSLVTGKSGYSQASTASIPSSHMNSEAIRHFSIPKDNLPLTYRLLRVKDLPAWANTSSVSIRDVIQGDVLIAVLSNYMVDIDWLLSSCPTLAKIPHVLVIHGEGDGTLDHMKKKKPPNWILHKPPLPISFGTHHSKAMLLVYPRGVRIIVHTANLIYVDWNNKSQGLWMQDFPWKVQKELSKGCAFENDLIDYLSVLKWPEFTTNLPALGSFNINSSFFKKFDYSNAVVRLIASVPGYHTGSNLKKWGHMKLCSVLQECIFDKEFQKSPLAYQFSSLGSLDEKWMTELASSMSSGSCDDKTPLGLGKPLIIWPTVEDVRCSLESCNASYKDVHPL
;
A
#
# COMPACT_ATOMS: atom_id res chain seq x y z
N MET A 1 1.22 -49.24 -1.95
CA MET A 1 1.86 -49.79 -3.17
C MET A 1 3.09 -48.94 -3.45
N SER A 2 4.28 -49.52 -3.62
CA SER A 2 5.46 -48.74 -4.02
C SER A 2 5.26 -48.30 -5.47
N LEU A 3 5.39 -47.01 -5.74
CA LEU A 3 5.32 -46.48 -7.10
C LEU A 3 6.60 -46.93 -7.82
N SER A 4 6.47 -47.69 -8.91
CA SER A 4 7.61 -48.08 -9.74
C SER A 4 8.19 -46.83 -10.41
N GLN A 5 9.51 -46.66 -10.30
CA GLN A 5 10.20 -45.57 -10.98
C GLN A 5 10.32 -45.89 -12.48
N ILE A 6 9.94 -44.93 -13.34
CA ILE A 6 9.89 -45.12 -14.80
C ILE A 6 10.86 -44.20 -15.56
N GLY A 7 11.37 -43.14 -14.93
CA GLY A 7 12.24 -42.17 -15.58
C GLY A 7 12.90 -41.18 -14.63
N PHE A 8 13.60 -40.21 -15.22
CA PHE A 8 14.19 -39.06 -14.56
C PHE A 8 13.95 -37.79 -15.39
N LEU A 9 13.83 -36.65 -14.72
CA LEU A 9 14.10 -35.36 -15.32
C LEU A 9 15.54 -34.95 -15.00
N VAL A 10 16.33 -34.77 -16.06
CA VAL A 10 17.74 -34.36 -15.99
C VAL A 10 17.79 -32.84 -16.19
N PRO A 11 18.25 -32.06 -15.20
CA PRO A 11 18.38 -30.62 -15.34
C PRO A 11 19.43 -30.27 -16.39
N LEU A 12 19.15 -29.24 -17.20
CA LEU A 12 20.08 -28.73 -18.21
C LEU A 12 20.45 -27.27 -17.94
N ASN A 13 21.67 -26.89 -18.33
CA ASN A 13 22.13 -25.51 -18.33
C ASN A 13 21.54 -24.71 -19.51
N ARG A 14 21.88 -23.42 -19.63
CA ARG A 14 21.37 -22.55 -20.71
C ARG A 14 21.83 -22.95 -22.11
N ASN A 15 22.89 -23.76 -22.22
CA ASN A 15 23.39 -24.32 -23.47
C ASN A 15 22.80 -25.71 -23.77
N LEU A 16 21.81 -26.17 -22.98
CA LEU A 16 21.16 -27.48 -23.07
C LEU A 16 22.08 -28.68 -22.77
N GLU A 17 23.17 -28.46 -22.05
CA GLU A 17 24.04 -29.52 -21.54
C GLU A 17 23.60 -29.93 -20.13
N GLU A 18 23.87 -31.19 -19.74
CA GLU A 18 23.49 -31.71 -18.42
C GLU A 18 24.15 -30.90 -17.30
N ASP A 19 23.33 -30.37 -16.39
CA ASP A 19 23.78 -29.65 -15.20
C ASP A 19 23.99 -30.63 -14.04
N THR A 20 25.23 -31.04 -13.82
CA THR A 20 25.60 -31.97 -12.74
C THR A 20 25.54 -31.34 -11.34
N SER A 21 25.33 -30.03 -11.22
CA SER A 21 25.20 -29.34 -9.92
C SER A 21 23.81 -29.51 -9.29
N THR A 22 22.81 -29.93 -10.08
CA THR A 22 21.42 -30.11 -9.65
C THR A 22 21.05 -31.60 -9.70
N PRO A 23 20.44 -32.18 -8.65
CA PRO A 23 20.10 -33.60 -8.67
C PRO A 23 19.00 -33.91 -9.70
N LYS A 24 19.10 -35.09 -10.33
CA LYS A 24 18.06 -35.63 -11.22
C LYS A 24 16.78 -35.89 -10.43
N LEU A 25 15.63 -35.52 -10.99
CA LEU A 25 14.35 -35.72 -10.32
C LEU A 25 13.77 -37.07 -10.75
N PRO A 26 13.51 -38.02 -9.83
CA PRO A 26 12.91 -39.30 -10.18
C PRO A 26 11.44 -39.11 -10.60
N ILE A 27 11.04 -39.79 -11.68
CA ILE A 27 9.65 -39.86 -12.14
C ILE A 27 9.13 -41.26 -11.90
N SER A 28 8.09 -41.36 -11.07
CA SER A 28 7.44 -42.60 -10.67
C SER A 28 6.06 -42.74 -11.33
N THR A 29 5.55 -43.96 -11.46
CA THR A 29 4.20 -44.20 -11.99
C THR A 29 3.17 -43.37 -11.20
N GLY A 30 2.22 -42.73 -11.88
CA GLY A 30 1.26 -41.80 -11.28
C GLY A 30 1.65 -40.33 -11.42
N ALA A 31 1.14 -39.47 -10.53
CA ALA A 31 1.31 -38.02 -10.63
C ALA A 31 2.60 -37.52 -9.96
N ASN A 32 3.46 -36.83 -10.72
CA ASN A 32 4.70 -36.24 -10.24
C ASN A 32 4.62 -34.71 -10.41
N VAL A 33 4.73 -33.98 -9.30
CA VAL A 33 4.58 -32.52 -9.30
C VAL A 33 5.94 -31.86 -9.40
N ILE A 34 6.11 -31.04 -10.45
CA ILE A 34 7.30 -30.25 -10.70
C ILE A 34 6.98 -28.78 -10.48
N GLY A 35 7.86 -28.07 -9.80
CA GLY A 35 7.69 -26.63 -9.61
C GLY A 35 8.88 -26.02 -8.92
N ARG A 36 8.64 -24.94 -8.18
CA ARG A 36 9.70 -24.15 -7.53
C ARG A 36 10.68 -24.95 -6.68
N ASN A 37 10.22 -26.02 -6.04
CA ASN A 37 11.06 -26.86 -5.17
C ASN A 37 11.84 -27.92 -5.95
N SER A 38 11.64 -28.01 -7.26
CA SER A 38 12.26 -28.99 -8.16
C SER A 38 13.48 -28.43 -8.90
N ILE A 39 13.79 -27.14 -8.73
CA ILE A 39 14.98 -26.48 -9.30
C ILE A 39 15.97 -26.13 -8.18
N SER A 40 17.26 -26.09 -8.49
CA SER A 40 18.35 -25.79 -7.54
C SER A 40 18.34 -24.33 -7.04
N VAL A 41 17.86 -23.40 -7.87
CA VAL A 41 17.78 -21.98 -7.55
C VAL A 41 16.35 -21.62 -7.13
N SER A 42 16.18 -20.96 -5.97
CA SER A 42 14.84 -20.59 -5.50
C SER A 42 14.26 -19.39 -6.29
N ASP A 43 13.59 -19.67 -7.41
CA ASP A 43 12.87 -18.66 -8.20
C ASP A 43 11.40 -18.57 -7.78
N LYS A 44 11.07 -17.50 -7.05
CA LYS A 44 9.70 -17.25 -6.56
C LYS A 44 8.69 -16.98 -7.67
N ARG A 45 9.14 -16.69 -8.90
CA ARG A 45 8.26 -16.49 -10.04
C ARG A 45 7.68 -17.80 -10.56
N LEU A 46 8.34 -18.95 -10.35
CA LEU A 46 7.77 -20.26 -10.65
C LEU A 46 6.72 -20.65 -9.60
N SER A 47 5.59 -21.23 -10.03
CA SER A 47 4.59 -21.80 -9.12
C SER A 47 5.14 -22.99 -8.31
N ARG A 48 4.63 -23.20 -7.09
CA ARG A 48 5.01 -24.38 -6.27
C ARG A 48 4.58 -25.70 -6.92
N LYS A 49 3.40 -25.72 -7.54
CA LYS A 49 2.92 -26.76 -8.44
C LYS A 49 2.84 -26.16 -9.84
N HIS A 50 3.89 -26.29 -10.63
CA HIS A 50 4.01 -25.61 -11.92
C HIS A 50 3.53 -26.53 -13.05
N LEU A 51 4.00 -27.76 -13.04
CA LEU A 51 3.69 -28.81 -13.99
C LEU A 51 3.40 -30.09 -13.22
N THR A 52 2.43 -30.88 -13.66
CA THR A 52 2.24 -32.25 -13.18
C THR A 52 2.48 -33.22 -14.33
N LEU A 53 3.38 -34.17 -14.12
CA LEU A 53 3.68 -35.26 -15.04
C LEU A 53 2.95 -36.52 -14.58
N ILE A 54 2.00 -36.98 -15.39
CA ILE A 54 1.23 -38.19 -15.13
C ILE A 54 1.87 -39.33 -15.93
N ALA A 55 2.60 -40.16 -15.21
CA ALA A 55 3.42 -41.23 -15.73
C ALA A 55 2.62 -42.55 -15.75
N SER A 56 2.48 -43.15 -16.93
CA SER A 56 1.81 -44.44 -17.11
C SER A 56 2.84 -45.57 -17.18
N GLY A 57 2.48 -46.78 -16.71
CA GLY A 57 3.37 -47.94 -16.66
C GLY A 57 3.84 -48.48 -18.03
N ASN A 58 3.35 -47.90 -19.13
CA ASN A 58 3.71 -48.20 -20.52
C ASN A 58 4.75 -47.20 -21.10
N GLY A 59 5.30 -46.28 -20.29
CA GLY A 59 6.35 -45.34 -20.69
C GLY A 59 5.86 -44.00 -21.26
N PHE A 60 4.55 -43.80 -21.36
CA PHE A 60 3.98 -42.50 -21.74
C PHE A 60 3.84 -41.57 -20.53
N VAL A 61 4.14 -40.28 -20.72
CA VAL A 61 4.01 -39.26 -19.68
C VAL A 61 3.19 -38.09 -20.20
N ASP A 62 2.06 -37.82 -19.57
CA ASP A 62 1.25 -36.63 -19.84
C ASP A 62 1.72 -35.46 -18.97
N ALA A 63 2.17 -34.38 -19.61
CA ALA A 63 2.44 -33.11 -18.96
C ALA A 63 1.18 -32.26 -18.92
N VAL A 64 0.80 -31.79 -17.72
CA VAL A 64 -0.32 -30.88 -17.49
C VAL A 64 0.18 -29.64 -16.74
N VAL A 65 -0.03 -28.46 -17.31
CA VAL A 65 0.35 -27.19 -16.64
C VAL A 65 -0.69 -26.87 -15.57
N VAL A 66 -0.27 -26.88 -14.31
CA VAL A 66 -1.14 -26.62 -13.14
C VAL A 66 -0.90 -25.22 -12.57
N GLY A 67 0.29 -24.65 -12.80
CA GLY A 67 0.62 -23.29 -12.37
C GLY A 67 0.02 -22.21 -13.27
N THR A 68 0.10 -20.96 -12.83
CA THR A 68 -0.36 -19.77 -13.57
C THR A 68 0.60 -19.35 -14.68
N ASN A 69 1.80 -19.92 -14.72
CA ASN A 69 2.82 -19.61 -15.72
C ASN A 69 2.94 -20.72 -16.77
N PRO A 70 3.33 -20.39 -18.01
CA PRO A 70 3.41 -21.35 -19.09
C PRO A 70 4.63 -22.26 -18.98
N VAL A 71 4.53 -23.42 -19.61
CA VAL A 71 5.64 -24.38 -19.81
C VAL A 71 5.84 -24.56 -21.31
N VAL A 72 7.08 -24.73 -21.75
CA VAL A 72 7.35 -25.12 -23.13
C VAL A 72 7.86 -26.55 -23.17
N VAL A 73 7.32 -27.35 -24.09
CA VAL A 73 7.80 -28.71 -24.36
C VAL A 73 8.38 -28.70 -25.77
N ALA A 74 9.64 -29.13 -25.90
CA ALA A 74 10.33 -29.29 -27.16
C ALA A 74 10.59 -30.78 -27.42
N SER A 75 10.06 -31.28 -28.54
CA SER A 75 10.22 -32.66 -29.01
C SER A 75 10.79 -32.64 -30.42
N GLY A 76 12.05 -33.07 -30.56
CA GLY A 76 12.82 -32.90 -31.80
C GLY A 76 12.85 -31.44 -32.28
N ASN A 77 12.33 -31.18 -33.49
CA ASN A 77 12.27 -29.84 -34.09
C ASN A 77 10.99 -29.06 -33.74
N GLN A 78 10.07 -29.65 -32.96
CA GLN A 78 8.80 -29.02 -32.62
C GLN A 78 8.85 -28.44 -31.20
N ARG A 79 8.43 -27.19 -31.06
CA ARG A 79 8.39 -26.47 -29.77
C ARG A 79 6.98 -25.98 -29.51
N LYS A 80 6.33 -26.49 -28.46
CA LYS A 80 4.95 -26.16 -28.10
C LYS A 80 4.88 -25.49 -26.74
N LYS A 81 4.31 -24.29 -26.67
CA LYS A 81 4.05 -23.57 -25.43
C LYS A 81 2.68 -23.95 -24.88
N LEU A 82 2.64 -24.42 -23.64
CA LEU A 82 1.45 -24.85 -22.91
C LEU A 82 1.05 -23.80 -21.87
N ARG A 83 -0.23 -23.46 -21.84
CA ARG A 83 -0.87 -22.59 -20.83
C ARG A 83 -1.54 -23.42 -19.74
N THR A 84 -1.95 -22.78 -18.65
CA THR A 84 -2.65 -23.42 -17.52
C THR A 84 -3.82 -24.27 -18.01
N GLY A 85 -3.85 -25.54 -17.60
CA GLY A 85 -4.88 -26.52 -17.99
C GLY A 85 -4.59 -27.27 -19.30
N GLU A 86 -3.65 -26.81 -20.13
CA GLU A 86 -3.28 -27.51 -21.37
C GLU A 86 -2.36 -28.71 -21.11
N LYS A 87 -2.41 -29.67 -22.05
CA LYS A 87 -1.68 -30.94 -21.94
C LYS A 87 -0.80 -31.22 -23.16
N ALA A 88 0.30 -31.95 -22.94
CA ALA A 88 1.11 -32.55 -23.99
C ALA A 88 1.67 -33.89 -23.55
N VAL A 89 1.85 -34.81 -24.49
CA VAL A 89 2.57 -36.07 -24.27
C VAL A 89 4.06 -35.80 -24.36
N ILE A 90 4.82 -36.35 -23.41
CA ILE A 90 6.28 -36.27 -23.33
C ILE A 90 6.86 -37.66 -23.54
N THR A 91 7.91 -37.74 -24.34
CA THR A 91 8.65 -38.95 -24.70
C THR A 91 10.14 -38.80 -24.34
N ASN A 92 10.89 -39.90 -24.45
CA ASN A 92 12.32 -39.91 -24.13
C ASN A 92 13.07 -38.85 -24.95
N ASP A 93 13.99 -38.14 -24.30
CA ASP A 93 14.80 -37.05 -24.82
C ASP A 93 14.10 -35.69 -25.03
N ASP A 94 12.80 -35.58 -24.77
CA ASP A 94 12.09 -34.29 -24.83
C ASP A 94 12.58 -33.31 -23.75
N ILE A 95 12.59 -32.02 -24.10
CA ILE A 95 13.03 -30.93 -23.23
C ILE A 95 11.83 -30.12 -22.74
N ILE A 96 11.74 -29.96 -21.43
CA ILE A 96 10.73 -29.16 -20.73
C ILE A 96 11.39 -27.88 -20.23
N GLU A 97 10.80 -26.73 -20.54
CA GLU A 97 11.24 -25.42 -20.09
C GLU A 97 10.17 -24.80 -19.19
N LEU A 98 10.50 -24.53 -17.93
CA LEU A 98 9.64 -23.78 -17.02
C LEU A 98 9.87 -22.27 -17.18
N ILE A 99 8.80 -21.52 -17.42
CA ILE A 99 8.82 -20.07 -17.58
C ILE A 99 8.11 -19.43 -16.38
N PRO A 100 8.59 -18.30 -15.83
CA PRO A 100 9.80 -17.57 -16.22
C PRO A 100 11.09 -18.15 -15.60
N GLY A 101 12.23 -17.85 -16.21
CA GLY A 101 13.56 -18.20 -15.69
C GLY A 101 14.35 -19.20 -16.55
N HIS A 102 13.73 -19.78 -17.58
CA HIS A 102 14.37 -20.69 -18.55
C HIS A 102 15.05 -21.88 -17.87
N TYR A 103 14.27 -22.61 -17.05
CA TYR A 103 14.74 -23.81 -16.38
C TYR A 103 14.43 -25.03 -17.23
N PHE A 104 15.47 -25.67 -17.75
CA PHE A 104 15.38 -26.76 -18.71
C PHE A 104 15.54 -28.11 -18.03
N PHE A 105 14.70 -29.07 -18.41
CA PHE A 105 14.78 -30.46 -17.99
C PHE A 105 14.63 -31.38 -19.18
N LYS A 106 15.51 -32.37 -19.32
CA LYS A 106 15.39 -33.44 -20.29
C LYS A 106 14.74 -34.66 -19.65
N TYR A 107 13.70 -35.21 -20.27
CA TYR A 107 13.09 -36.45 -19.79
C TYR A 107 13.86 -37.68 -20.30
N VAL A 108 14.23 -38.58 -19.39
CA VAL A 108 14.98 -39.81 -19.70
C VAL A 108 14.29 -41.01 -19.06
N THR A 109 13.95 -42.02 -19.85
CA THR A 109 13.30 -43.26 -19.39
C THR A 109 14.31 -44.24 -18.80
N VAL A 110 13.90 -45.01 -17.79
CA VAL A 110 14.73 -46.08 -17.22
C VAL A 110 14.61 -47.32 -18.11
N ALA A 111 15.46 -47.43 -19.13
CA ALA A 111 15.63 -48.71 -19.85
C ALA A 111 16.37 -49.70 -18.93
N GLY A 112 15.77 -50.86 -18.67
CA GLY A 112 16.27 -51.84 -17.71
C GLY A 112 17.73 -52.27 -17.96
N LYS A 113 18.61 -51.96 -17.01
CA LYS A 113 19.91 -52.61 -16.82
C LYS A 113 20.21 -52.81 -15.32
N LYS A 114 20.21 -54.10 -14.95
CA LYS A 114 20.81 -54.87 -13.83
C LYS A 114 21.24 -54.19 -12.51
N CYS A 115 20.84 -54.87 -11.42
CA CYS A 115 21.23 -54.77 -10.01
C CYS A 115 22.64 -54.26 -9.68
N GLU A 116 22.78 -53.51 -8.58
CA GLU A 116 23.63 -53.86 -7.43
C GLU A 116 23.36 -53.00 -6.16
N LYS A 117 23.77 -53.53 -5.00
CA LYS A 117 23.28 -53.26 -3.63
C LYS A 117 24.08 -52.20 -2.84
N LYS A 118 23.50 -51.82 -1.69
CA LYS A 118 24.05 -51.23 -0.41
C LYS A 118 23.77 -49.72 -0.28
N GLY A 119 23.41 -49.15 0.88
CA GLY A 119 23.20 -49.61 2.26
C GLY A 119 22.92 -48.37 3.15
N ASN A 120 22.30 -48.59 4.31
CA ASN A 120 22.00 -47.72 5.49
C ASN A 120 22.84 -46.43 5.67
N SER A 121 22.36 -45.32 6.28
CA SER A 121 21.87 -45.22 7.67
C SER A 121 21.11 -43.91 7.97
N MET A 122 20.40 -43.90 9.11
CA MET A 122 19.75 -42.74 9.74
C MET A 122 20.76 -41.69 10.24
N ASP A 123 20.33 -40.42 10.33
CA ASP A 123 20.46 -39.65 11.58
C ASP A 123 19.51 -38.44 11.59
N ALA A 124 18.93 -38.21 12.76
CA ALA A 124 18.11 -37.07 13.13
C ALA A 124 18.96 -36.06 13.89
N GLN A 125 18.79 -34.74 13.65
CA GLN A 125 18.68 -33.75 14.72
C GLN A 125 18.41 -32.31 14.21
N ASN A 126 17.55 -31.66 15.01
CA ASN A 126 17.50 -30.24 15.39
C ASN A 126 16.80 -29.19 14.52
N MET A 127 15.61 -28.84 15.04
CA MET A 127 15.00 -27.51 15.04
C MET A 127 15.98 -26.46 15.62
N GLU A 128 16.23 -25.40 14.86
CA GLU A 128 16.35 -23.98 15.28
C GLU A 128 16.97 -23.19 14.11
N SER A 129 16.17 -22.78 13.12
CA SER A 129 16.69 -21.92 12.03
C SER A 129 15.63 -21.15 11.22
N ASN A 130 14.42 -20.94 11.76
CA ASN A 130 13.34 -20.30 10.99
C ASN A 130 13.16 -18.79 11.19
N GLU A 131 13.80 -18.14 12.16
CA GLU A 131 13.63 -16.69 12.35
C GLU A 131 14.71 -15.84 11.65
N VAL A 132 15.90 -16.37 11.41
CA VAL A 132 17.04 -15.59 10.85
C VAL A 132 17.05 -15.54 9.32
N SER A 133 16.41 -16.49 8.63
CA SER A 133 16.40 -16.56 7.15
C SER A 133 15.32 -15.67 6.50
N LEU A 134 14.25 -15.36 7.25
CA LEU A 134 13.13 -14.53 6.80
C LEU A 134 13.44 -13.03 6.88
N SER A 135 14.28 -12.60 7.84
CA SER A 135 14.71 -11.21 8.01
C SER A 135 15.64 -10.74 6.89
N ARG A 136 16.57 -11.60 6.43
CA ARG A 136 17.46 -11.30 5.27
C ARG A 136 16.73 -11.24 3.93
N LYS A 137 15.61 -11.97 3.77
CA LYS A 137 14.78 -11.97 2.55
C LYS A 137 13.90 -10.72 2.39
N ARG A 138 13.54 -10.03 3.47
CA ARG A 138 12.73 -8.79 3.41
C ARG A 138 13.59 -7.54 3.22
N MET A 139 14.82 -7.52 3.74
CA MET A 139 15.75 -6.40 3.60
C MET A 139 16.22 -6.20 2.15
N ARG A 140 16.24 -7.27 1.33
CA ARG A 140 16.56 -7.19 -0.11
C ARG A 140 15.42 -6.65 -0.98
N GLN A 141 14.16 -6.91 -0.61
CA GLN A 141 12.98 -6.45 -1.35
C GLN A 141 12.85 -4.91 -1.28
N VAL A 142 13.03 -4.32 -0.09
CA VAL A 142 13.00 -2.86 0.10
C VAL A 142 14.10 -2.15 -0.69
N SER A 143 15.30 -2.74 -0.77
CA SER A 143 16.42 -2.18 -1.53
C SER A 143 16.22 -2.23 -3.05
N GLU A 144 15.44 -3.19 -3.57
CA GLU A 144 15.14 -3.33 -5.00
C GLU A 144 14.03 -2.36 -5.43
N ASP A 145 13.02 -2.16 -4.57
CA ASP A 145 11.92 -1.20 -4.80
C ASP A 145 12.43 0.26 -4.76
N GLU A 146 13.41 0.56 -3.91
CA GLU A 146 14.02 1.89 -3.80
C GLU A 146 14.94 2.23 -4.98
N ALA A 147 15.65 1.24 -5.52
CA ALA A 147 16.51 1.42 -6.70
C ALA A 147 15.67 1.64 -7.97
N PHE A 148 14.49 1.03 -8.05
CA PHE A 148 13.59 1.16 -9.19
C PHE A 148 12.85 2.50 -9.19
N ALA A 149 12.38 2.98 -8.04
CA ALA A 149 11.77 4.30 -7.90
C ALA A 149 12.74 5.45 -8.28
N ARG A 150 14.01 5.36 -7.86
CA ARG A 150 15.07 6.32 -8.25
C ARG A 150 15.35 6.32 -9.75
N LYS A 151 15.32 5.16 -10.40
CA LYS A 151 15.54 5.04 -11.85
C LYS A 151 14.40 5.71 -12.64
N LEU A 152 13.16 5.52 -12.20
CA LEU A 152 11.99 6.13 -12.86
C LEU A 152 11.95 7.66 -12.67
N GLN A 153 12.34 8.17 -11.50
CA GLN A 153 12.39 9.60 -11.23
C GLN A 153 13.49 10.31 -12.04
N ALA A 154 14.65 9.66 -12.23
CA ALA A 154 15.72 10.16 -13.09
C ALA A 154 15.37 10.11 -14.60
N GLU A 155 14.53 9.17 -15.03
CA GLU A 155 14.02 9.11 -16.41
C GLU A 155 12.99 10.23 -16.66
N MET A 156 12.12 10.54 -15.69
CA MET A 156 11.13 11.63 -15.80
C MET A 156 11.75 13.04 -15.75
N GLU A 157 12.82 13.25 -14.97
CA GLU A 157 13.55 14.53 -14.96
C GLU A 157 14.30 14.78 -16.28
N ASN A 158 14.81 13.72 -16.93
CA ASN A 158 15.44 13.84 -18.24
C ASN A 158 14.43 14.17 -19.35
N ASP A 159 13.23 13.59 -19.33
CA ASP A 159 12.19 13.91 -20.31
C ASP A 159 11.69 15.36 -20.17
N ALA A 160 11.60 15.88 -18.95
CA ALA A 160 11.25 17.29 -18.70
C ALA A 160 12.32 18.27 -19.25
N LEU A 161 13.61 17.92 -19.12
CA LEU A 161 14.73 18.72 -19.64
C LEU A 161 14.86 18.66 -21.18
N VAL A 162 14.44 17.55 -21.80
CA VAL A 162 14.40 17.40 -23.27
C VAL A 162 13.24 18.23 -23.88
N GLN A 163 12.13 18.36 -23.16
CA GLN A 163 10.98 19.17 -23.57
C GLN A 163 11.26 20.68 -23.45
N GLU A 164 12.01 21.13 -22.43
CA GLU A 164 12.45 22.53 -22.32
C GLU A 164 13.47 22.93 -23.39
N ARG A 165 14.37 22.03 -23.81
CA ARG A 165 15.35 22.34 -24.88
C ARG A 165 14.75 22.46 -26.27
N SER A 166 13.60 21.84 -26.52
CA SER A 166 12.90 21.94 -27.81
C SER A 166 12.14 23.26 -28.01
N LEU A 167 11.97 24.08 -26.97
CA LEU A 167 11.28 25.37 -27.04
C LEU A 167 12.23 26.57 -27.24
N VAL A 168 13.55 26.36 -27.33
CA VAL A 168 14.56 27.44 -27.41
C VAL A 168 14.98 27.80 -28.85
N THR A 169 14.40 27.18 -29.88
CA THR A 169 14.72 27.51 -31.29
C THR A 169 13.49 27.95 -32.10
N GLY A 170 13.09 29.20 -31.89
CA GLY A 170 12.10 29.87 -32.74
C GLY A 170 12.07 31.38 -32.51
N LYS A 171 12.75 32.14 -33.37
CA LYS A 171 12.77 33.62 -33.36
C LYS A 171 11.69 34.22 -34.26
N SER A 172 11.32 35.46 -33.91
CA SER A 172 10.54 36.50 -34.64
C SER A 172 9.02 36.51 -34.35
N GLY A 173 8.35 37.65 -34.09
CA GLY A 173 8.72 39.07 -34.22
C GLY A 173 7.78 40.02 -33.45
N TYR A 174 8.17 41.29 -33.44
CA TYR A 174 7.72 42.46 -32.67
C TYR A 174 6.22 42.83 -32.70
N SER A 175 5.71 43.40 -31.59
CA SER A 175 5.33 44.84 -31.48
C SER A 175 4.89 45.25 -30.06
N GLN A 176 5.24 46.49 -29.69
CA GLN A 176 5.15 47.14 -28.38
C GLN A 176 3.79 47.77 -28.07
N ALA A 177 3.40 47.77 -26.78
CA ALA A 177 2.76 48.86 -26.01
C ALA A 177 2.40 48.29 -24.62
N SER A 178 2.50 48.92 -23.45
CA SER A 178 2.97 50.22 -22.97
C SER A 178 3.02 50.08 -21.44
N THR A 179 4.00 50.71 -20.81
CA THR A 179 4.29 50.71 -19.37
C THR A 179 3.17 51.31 -18.50
N ALA A 180 2.84 50.66 -17.38
CA ALA A 180 2.27 51.33 -16.19
C ALA A 180 2.62 50.57 -14.88
N SER A 181 3.55 51.16 -14.13
CA SER A 181 3.71 51.24 -12.66
C SER A 181 3.25 50.07 -11.76
N ILE A 182 4.23 49.54 -11.02
CA ILE A 182 4.10 48.82 -9.74
C ILE A 182 3.34 49.68 -8.72
N PRO A 183 2.46 49.07 -7.90
CA PRO A 183 2.53 49.34 -6.46
C PRO A 183 2.83 48.07 -5.66
N SER A 184 3.73 48.28 -4.71
CA SER A 184 4.16 47.40 -3.65
C SER A 184 3.05 46.95 -2.71
N SER A 185 3.31 45.82 -2.04
CA SER A 185 2.82 45.46 -0.70
C SER A 185 1.31 45.42 -0.50
N HIS A 186 0.70 44.29 -0.85
CA HIS A 186 -0.38 43.72 -0.05
C HIS A 186 -0.15 42.22 0.08
N MET A 187 0.58 41.84 1.14
CA MET A 187 0.54 40.49 1.68
C MET A 187 -0.91 40.17 2.03
N ASN A 188 -1.43 39.06 1.50
CA ASN A 188 -2.80 38.56 1.70
C ASN A 188 -3.13 38.42 3.20
N SER A 189 -3.67 39.48 3.80
CA SER A 189 -4.23 39.46 5.16
C SER A 189 -5.63 38.80 5.21
N GLU A 190 -6.17 38.39 4.08
CA GLU A 190 -7.49 37.72 3.99
C GLU A 190 -7.48 36.31 4.57
N ALA A 191 -6.37 35.56 4.49
CA ALA A 191 -6.27 34.23 5.09
C ALA A 191 -6.34 34.27 6.64
N ILE A 192 -5.99 35.42 7.23
CA ILE A 192 -5.98 35.63 8.69
C ILE A 192 -7.36 36.08 9.19
N ARG A 193 -8.30 36.50 8.33
CA ARG A 193 -9.63 36.95 8.78
C ARG A 193 -10.68 35.83 8.90
N HIS A 194 -10.51 34.70 8.23
CA HIS A 194 -11.57 33.69 8.09
C HIS A 194 -11.49 32.42 8.97
N PHE A 195 -10.91 32.44 10.18
CA PHE A 195 -11.25 31.46 11.23
C PHE A 195 -12.52 31.93 11.94
N SER A 196 -13.58 31.91 11.18
CA SER A 196 -14.94 32.06 11.66
C SER A 196 -15.68 31.21 10.66
N ILE A 197 -16.13 30.02 11.06
CA ILE A 197 -16.99 29.19 10.21
C ILE A 197 -18.26 30.03 10.04
N PRO A 198 -18.49 30.68 8.88
CA PRO A 198 -19.75 31.37 8.65
C PRO A 198 -20.84 30.30 8.65
N LYS A 199 -21.97 30.54 9.32
CA LYS A 199 -23.04 29.53 9.45
C LYS A 199 -23.61 29.07 8.10
N ASP A 200 -23.48 29.90 7.07
CA ASP A 200 -23.91 29.63 5.69
C ASP A 200 -22.82 28.91 4.87
N ASN A 201 -21.67 28.68 5.49
CA ASN A 201 -20.51 27.98 4.97
C ASN A 201 -20.29 26.72 5.82
N LEU A 202 -20.93 25.61 5.45
CA LEU A 202 -20.30 24.30 5.59
C LEU A 202 -19.59 23.92 4.28
N PRO A 203 -18.56 24.66 3.80
CA PRO A 203 -17.73 24.15 2.75
C PRO A 203 -16.78 23.14 3.41
N LEU A 204 -17.10 21.87 3.20
CA LEU A 204 -16.16 20.75 3.10
C LEU A 204 -15.78 19.98 4.38
N THR A 205 -16.68 19.14 4.94
CA THR A 205 -16.26 18.06 5.85
C THR A 205 -15.58 16.92 5.10
N TYR A 206 -16.09 16.50 3.92
CA TYR A 206 -15.44 15.55 3.00
C TYR A 206 -15.32 16.15 1.60
N ARG A 207 -14.17 15.95 0.93
CA ARG A 207 -13.88 16.34 -0.46
C ARG A 207 -13.09 15.27 -1.19
N LEU A 208 -13.13 15.36 -2.51
CA LEU A 208 -12.14 14.73 -3.37
C LEU A 208 -10.93 15.64 -3.56
N LEU A 209 -9.77 15.04 -3.81
CA LEU A 209 -8.61 15.78 -4.24
C LEU A 209 -8.73 16.18 -5.71
N ARG A 210 -8.09 17.28 -6.07
CA ARG A 210 -8.06 17.78 -7.45
C ARG A 210 -7.32 16.80 -8.36
N VAL A 211 -7.88 16.52 -9.53
CA VAL A 211 -7.22 15.72 -10.58
C VAL A 211 -6.83 16.65 -11.73
N LYS A 212 -5.54 16.74 -12.04
CA LYS A 212 -4.95 17.76 -12.91
C LYS A 212 -5.56 17.80 -14.32
N ASP A 213 -5.77 16.63 -14.91
CA ASP A 213 -6.17 16.50 -16.33
C ASP A 213 -7.68 16.31 -16.51
N LEU A 214 -8.47 16.46 -15.44
CA LEU A 214 -9.93 16.49 -15.55
C LEU A 214 -10.43 17.89 -15.93
N PRO A 215 -11.56 17.99 -16.67
CA PRO A 215 -12.22 19.26 -16.94
C PRO A 215 -12.49 20.07 -15.67
N ALA A 216 -12.46 21.41 -15.77
CA ALA A 216 -12.65 22.31 -14.62
C ALA A 216 -13.93 22.01 -13.83
N TRP A 217 -15.03 21.67 -14.51
CA TRP A 217 -16.31 21.35 -13.86
C TRP A 217 -16.20 20.14 -12.91
N ALA A 218 -15.36 19.15 -13.23
CA ALA A 218 -15.16 17.96 -12.40
C ALA A 218 -14.32 18.26 -11.13
N ASN A 219 -13.61 19.39 -11.12
CA ASN A 219 -12.78 19.84 -10.00
C ASN A 219 -13.42 20.98 -9.19
N THR A 220 -14.66 21.38 -9.49
CA THR A 220 -15.33 22.55 -8.88
C THR A 220 -15.37 22.51 -7.35
N SER A 221 -15.42 21.32 -6.75
CA SER A 221 -15.45 21.12 -5.29
C SER A 221 -14.27 20.29 -4.78
N SER A 222 -13.21 20.16 -5.57
CA SER A 222 -12.02 19.40 -5.20
C SER A 222 -10.96 20.29 -4.56
N VAL A 223 -10.08 19.70 -3.76
CA VAL A 223 -9.01 20.45 -3.06
C VAL A 223 -7.62 19.96 -3.48
N SER A 224 -6.68 20.88 -3.59
CA SER A 224 -5.26 20.59 -3.75
C SER A 224 -4.53 20.64 -2.40
N ILE A 225 -3.29 20.18 -2.34
CA ILE A 225 -2.48 20.26 -1.11
C ILE A 225 -2.29 21.70 -0.62
N ARG A 226 -2.25 22.67 -1.54
CA ARG A 226 -2.12 24.10 -1.22
C ARG A 226 -3.39 24.66 -0.59
N ASP A 227 -4.56 24.15 -0.98
CA ASP A 227 -5.84 24.56 -0.39
C ASP A 227 -5.99 24.00 1.04
N VAL A 228 -5.38 22.83 1.31
CA VAL A 228 -5.40 22.17 2.61
C VAL A 228 -4.40 22.81 3.58
N ILE A 229 -3.16 23.06 3.13
CA ILE A 229 -2.05 23.57 3.95
C ILE A 229 -1.74 25.03 3.57
N GLN A 230 -2.46 25.93 4.22
CA GLN A 230 -2.34 27.38 3.99
C GLN A 230 -2.51 28.17 5.28
N GLY A 231 -2.13 29.45 5.23
CA GLY A 231 -2.17 30.34 6.39
C GLY A 231 -1.01 30.11 7.38
N ASP A 232 -1.15 30.71 8.56
CA ASP A 232 -0.09 30.77 9.57
C ASP A 232 -0.10 29.53 10.46
N VAL A 233 0.29 28.40 9.90
CA VAL A 233 0.45 27.15 10.67
C VAL A 233 1.66 27.30 11.60
N LEU A 234 1.43 27.08 12.90
CA LEU A 234 2.44 27.13 13.95
C LEU A 234 3.15 25.78 14.13
N ILE A 235 2.39 24.69 14.05
CA ILE A 235 2.87 23.31 14.13
C ILE A 235 2.14 22.47 13.08
N ALA A 236 2.87 21.67 12.32
CA ALA A 236 2.29 20.65 11.44
C ALA A 236 2.74 19.25 11.86
N VAL A 237 1.79 18.34 12.06
CA VAL A 237 2.06 16.90 12.13
C VAL A 237 1.54 16.27 10.84
N LEU A 238 2.43 15.68 10.05
CA LEU A 238 2.13 15.04 8.76
C LEU A 238 2.36 13.53 8.91
N SER A 239 1.29 12.75 8.97
CA SER A 239 1.32 11.29 9.03
C SER A 239 1.09 10.72 7.63
N ASN A 240 1.99 9.88 7.14
CA ASN A 240 1.83 9.22 5.85
C ASN A 240 2.61 7.89 5.75
N TYR A 241 2.30 7.10 4.72
CA TYR A 241 3.07 5.92 4.36
C TYR A 241 4.28 6.31 3.49
N MET A 242 4.02 6.93 2.33
CA MET A 242 5.06 7.42 1.40
C MET A 242 5.15 8.96 1.42
N VAL A 243 6.38 9.47 1.37
CA VAL A 243 6.70 10.91 1.41
C VAL A 243 7.81 11.24 0.42
N ASP A 244 7.46 11.89 -0.68
CA ASP A 244 8.41 12.57 -1.56
C ASP A 244 8.60 14.01 -1.06
N ILE A 245 9.73 14.24 -0.37
CA ILE A 245 10.00 15.53 0.26
C ILE A 245 10.31 16.65 -0.74
N ASP A 246 10.94 16.34 -1.88
CA ASP A 246 11.26 17.32 -2.89
C ASP A 246 9.96 17.80 -3.56
N TRP A 247 9.08 16.85 -3.92
CA TRP A 247 7.76 17.17 -4.44
C TRP A 247 6.91 17.94 -3.42
N LEU A 248 6.90 17.52 -2.16
CA LEU A 248 6.09 18.13 -1.11
C LEU A 248 6.47 19.61 -0.89
N LEU A 249 7.77 19.90 -0.82
CA LEU A 249 8.28 21.27 -0.65
C LEU A 249 8.06 22.14 -1.90
N SER A 250 8.19 21.57 -3.10
CA SER A 250 7.88 22.26 -4.36
C SER A 250 6.38 22.56 -4.50
N SER A 251 5.54 21.58 -4.16
CA SER A 251 4.09 21.67 -4.29
C SER A 251 3.45 22.48 -3.17
N CYS A 252 4.05 22.55 -1.99
CA CYS A 252 3.55 23.33 -0.87
C CYS A 252 4.69 24.10 -0.16
N PRO A 253 5.25 25.15 -0.77
CA PRO A 253 6.40 25.88 -0.21
C PRO A 253 6.14 26.52 1.15
N THR A 254 4.88 26.73 1.52
CA THR A 254 4.46 27.20 2.85
C THR A 254 4.91 26.27 3.97
N LEU A 255 4.97 24.95 3.73
CA LEU A 255 5.46 23.96 4.71
C LEU A 255 6.88 24.25 5.18
N ALA A 256 7.75 24.76 4.29
CA ALA A 256 9.13 25.10 4.63
C ALA A 256 9.22 26.26 5.65
N LYS A 257 8.18 27.09 5.73
CA LYS A 257 8.11 28.27 6.62
C LYS A 257 7.47 27.95 7.97
N ILE A 258 6.84 26.79 8.12
CA ILE A 258 6.20 26.39 9.37
C ILE A 258 7.28 26.19 10.43
N PRO A 259 7.17 26.80 11.62
CA PRO A 259 8.21 26.72 12.65
C PRO A 259 8.55 25.31 13.10
N HIS A 260 7.55 24.44 13.23
CA HIS A 260 7.74 23.04 13.65
C HIS A 260 6.94 22.10 12.78
N VAL A 261 7.62 21.15 12.13
CA VAL A 261 6.98 20.10 11.32
C VAL A 261 7.46 18.74 11.81
N LEU A 262 6.52 17.87 12.18
CA LEU A 262 6.76 16.47 12.49
C LEU A 262 6.21 15.63 11.34
N VAL A 263 7.08 14.86 10.67
CA VAL A 263 6.68 13.91 9.63
C VAL A 263 6.74 12.50 10.20
N ILE A 264 5.58 11.87 10.36
CA ILE A 264 5.41 10.49 10.78
C ILE A 264 5.29 9.62 9.53
N HIS A 265 6.27 8.78 9.23
CA HIS A 265 6.40 8.12 7.93
C HIS A 265 6.49 6.58 8.02
N GLY A 266 6.13 5.92 6.91
CA GLY A 266 6.33 4.48 6.68
C GLY A 266 7.57 4.12 5.86
N GLU A 267 8.32 5.12 5.39
CA GLU A 267 9.44 4.96 4.44
C GLU A 267 10.53 3.96 4.87
N GLY A 268 11.16 3.37 3.84
CA GLY A 268 12.37 2.53 3.95
C GLY A 268 13.63 3.33 4.26
N ASP A 269 14.74 2.63 4.52
CA ASP A 269 15.96 3.24 5.06
C ASP A 269 16.63 4.21 4.07
N GLY A 270 16.67 3.90 2.78
CA GLY A 270 17.33 4.80 1.84
C GLY A 270 16.47 6.01 1.44
N THR A 271 15.13 5.89 1.38
CA THR A 271 14.24 7.05 1.21
C THR A 271 14.34 7.95 2.44
N LEU A 272 14.39 7.36 3.63
CA LEU A 272 14.62 8.10 4.87
C LEU A 272 15.94 8.86 4.84
N ASP A 273 17.03 8.27 4.35
CA ASP A 273 18.32 8.96 4.24
C ASP A 273 18.28 10.13 3.25
N HIS A 274 17.52 10.00 2.16
CA HIS A 274 17.25 11.11 1.26
C HIS A 274 16.45 12.23 1.95
N MET A 275 15.36 11.86 2.64
CA MET A 275 14.54 12.81 3.40
C MET A 275 15.34 13.57 4.46
N LYS A 276 16.23 12.88 5.20
CA LYS A 276 17.11 13.50 6.20
C LYS A 276 18.01 14.58 5.60
N LYS A 277 18.50 14.38 4.37
CA LYS A 277 19.37 15.34 3.66
C LYS A 277 18.62 16.55 3.11
N LYS A 278 17.37 16.35 2.67
CA LYS A 278 16.58 17.35 1.96
C LYS A 278 15.64 18.16 2.85
N LYS A 279 15.23 17.61 4.00
CA LYS A 279 14.28 18.28 4.90
C LYS A 279 14.83 19.62 5.42
N PRO A 280 13.96 20.60 5.68
CA PRO A 280 14.32 21.76 6.48
C PRO A 280 14.86 21.37 7.87
N PRO A 281 15.77 22.16 8.45
CA PRO A 281 16.45 21.81 9.71
C PRO A 281 15.49 21.64 10.88
N ASN A 282 14.39 22.40 10.89
CA ASN A 282 13.35 22.41 11.91
C ASN A 282 12.32 21.28 11.77
N TRP A 283 12.48 20.38 10.81
CA TRP A 283 11.61 19.22 10.62
C TRP A 283 12.11 18.02 11.42
N ILE A 284 11.19 17.30 12.08
CA ILE A 284 11.45 16.04 12.78
C ILE A 284 10.88 14.91 11.92
N LEU A 285 11.69 13.89 11.64
CA LEU A 285 11.21 12.67 10.98
C LEU A 285 11.05 11.58 12.04
N HIS A 286 9.91 10.89 12.03
CA HIS A 286 9.60 9.83 12.98
C HIS A 286 9.02 8.61 12.27
N LYS A 287 9.55 7.43 12.58
CA LYS A 287 9.04 6.15 12.12
C LYS A 287 8.41 5.42 13.32
N PRO A 288 7.08 5.26 13.38
CA PRO A 288 6.43 4.58 14.49
C PRO A 288 6.90 3.13 14.66
N PRO A 289 6.88 2.58 15.89
CA PRO A 289 7.22 1.20 16.11
C PRO A 289 6.20 0.26 15.45
N LEU A 290 6.69 -0.71 14.69
CA LEU A 290 5.90 -1.76 14.06
C LEU A 290 6.34 -3.11 14.64
N PRO A 291 5.88 -3.46 15.86
CA PRO A 291 6.37 -4.63 16.59
C PRO A 291 5.90 -5.96 16.01
N ILE A 292 4.89 -5.94 15.14
CA ILE A 292 4.34 -7.12 14.48
C ILE A 292 4.89 -7.16 13.05
N SER A 293 5.40 -8.32 12.65
CA SER A 293 5.86 -8.57 11.27
C SER A 293 4.81 -8.19 10.24
N PHE A 294 5.26 -7.66 9.10
CA PHE A 294 4.41 -7.19 7.99
C PHE A 294 3.50 -5.99 8.34
N GLY A 295 3.62 -5.41 9.53
CA GLY A 295 2.95 -4.16 9.88
C GLY A 295 3.42 -3.01 8.99
N THR A 296 2.51 -2.10 8.68
CA THR A 296 2.77 -0.89 7.89
C THR A 296 2.16 0.32 8.58
N HIS A 297 2.88 1.44 8.65
CA HIS A 297 2.29 2.72 9.02
C HIS A 297 1.54 3.29 7.80
N HIS A 298 0.24 2.98 7.70
CA HIS A 298 -0.58 3.33 6.54
C HIS A 298 -1.41 4.61 6.73
N SER A 299 -1.47 5.12 7.95
CA SER A 299 -2.26 6.30 8.32
C SER A 299 -1.81 7.53 7.53
N LYS A 300 -2.81 8.28 7.07
CA LYS A 300 -2.66 9.48 6.24
C LYS A 300 -3.49 10.58 6.86
N ALA A 301 -2.82 11.42 7.63
CA ALA A 301 -3.47 12.44 8.42
C ALA A 301 -2.57 13.66 8.56
N MET A 302 -3.19 14.84 8.71
CA MET A 302 -2.48 16.07 9.03
C MET A 302 -3.14 16.73 10.24
N LEU A 303 -2.33 17.19 11.19
CA LEU A 303 -2.80 18.00 12.32
C LEU A 303 -2.08 19.34 12.22
N LEU A 304 -2.81 20.39 11.89
CA LEU A 304 -2.28 21.72 11.62
C LEU A 304 -2.73 22.66 12.73
N VAL A 305 -1.80 23.08 13.59
CA VAL A 305 -2.07 23.99 14.70
C VAL A 305 -1.92 25.43 14.21
N TYR A 306 -2.94 26.22 14.47
CA TYR A 306 -3.04 27.65 14.14
C TYR A 306 -3.16 28.48 15.43
N PRO A 307 -2.99 29.81 15.37
CA PRO A 307 -3.21 30.68 16.52
C PRO A 307 -4.60 30.52 17.16
N ARG A 308 -5.62 30.19 16.36
CA ARG A 308 -7.02 30.12 16.82
C ARG A 308 -7.53 28.69 17.11
N GLY A 309 -6.77 27.65 16.79
CA GLY A 309 -7.18 26.27 17.03
C GLY A 309 -6.37 25.26 16.23
N VAL A 310 -6.94 24.09 15.95
CA VAL A 310 -6.33 23.02 15.15
C VAL A 310 -7.24 22.61 14.01
N ARG A 311 -6.67 22.34 12.84
CA ARG A 311 -7.35 21.59 11.78
C ARG A 311 -6.89 20.14 11.84
N ILE A 312 -7.86 19.23 11.90
CA ILE A 312 -7.60 17.80 11.77
C ILE A 312 -8.02 17.38 10.36
N ILE A 313 -7.12 16.71 9.66
CA ILE A 313 -7.34 16.18 8.32
C ILE A 313 -7.05 14.67 8.34
N VAL A 314 -7.94 13.88 7.77
CA VAL A 314 -7.74 12.45 7.49
C VAL A 314 -7.98 12.25 6.00
N HIS A 315 -7.02 11.68 5.28
CA HIS A 315 -7.09 11.54 3.83
C HIS A 315 -6.56 10.19 3.36
N THR A 316 -6.60 9.96 2.05
CA THR A 316 -6.24 8.67 1.43
C THR A 316 -5.00 8.74 0.53
N ALA A 317 -4.57 9.95 0.16
CA ALA A 317 -3.37 10.20 -0.65
C ALA A 317 -2.05 10.04 0.11
N ASN A 318 -1.06 9.38 -0.49
CA ASN A 318 0.33 9.52 -0.06
C ASN A 318 0.86 10.93 -0.34
N LEU A 319 1.92 11.38 0.34
CA LEU A 319 2.55 12.68 0.07
C LEU A 319 3.50 12.60 -1.14
N ILE A 320 2.95 12.25 -2.29
CA ILE A 320 3.64 12.14 -3.58
C ILE A 320 2.79 12.75 -4.70
N TYR A 321 3.43 13.14 -5.81
CA TYR A 321 2.76 13.81 -6.93
C TYR A 321 1.51 13.07 -7.42
N VAL A 322 1.63 11.77 -7.66
CA VAL A 322 0.58 10.99 -8.34
C VAL A 322 -0.71 10.98 -7.54
N ASP A 323 -0.63 10.72 -6.23
CA ASP A 323 -1.82 10.60 -5.40
C ASP A 323 -2.58 11.93 -5.28
N TRP A 324 -1.88 13.07 -5.32
CA TRP A 324 -2.51 14.38 -5.23
C TRP A 324 -2.95 14.98 -6.56
N ASN A 325 -2.60 14.37 -7.70
CA ASN A 325 -2.87 14.96 -9.01
C ASN A 325 -3.55 14.03 -10.02
N ASN A 326 -3.47 12.71 -9.84
CA ASN A 326 -3.86 11.74 -10.87
C ASN A 326 -4.92 10.74 -10.40
N LYS A 327 -5.14 10.61 -9.09
CA LYS A 327 -6.02 9.59 -8.50
C LYS A 327 -7.27 10.19 -7.85
N SER A 328 -8.33 9.39 -7.79
CA SER A 328 -9.49 9.69 -6.95
C SER A 328 -9.11 9.44 -5.49
N GLN A 329 -8.92 10.51 -4.73
CA GLN A 329 -8.57 10.44 -3.32
C GLN A 329 -9.60 11.23 -2.49
N GLY A 330 -10.02 10.65 -1.39
CA GLY A 330 -10.88 11.30 -0.40
C GLY A 330 -10.07 11.99 0.70
N LEU A 331 -10.62 13.11 1.19
CA LEU A 331 -10.12 13.88 2.31
C LEU A 331 -11.29 14.31 3.18
N TRP A 332 -11.21 14.05 4.48
CA TRP A 332 -12.03 14.68 5.50
C TRP A 332 -11.21 15.73 6.25
N MET A 333 -11.79 16.89 6.56
CA MET A 333 -11.18 17.88 7.43
C MET A 333 -12.20 18.65 8.28
N GLN A 334 -11.78 19.04 9.48
CA GLN A 334 -12.55 19.88 10.38
C GLN A 334 -11.63 20.73 11.27
N ASP A 335 -12.07 21.96 11.56
CA ASP A 335 -11.39 22.90 12.45
C ASP A 335 -11.99 22.84 13.85
N PHE A 336 -11.11 22.90 14.86
CA PHE A 336 -11.46 22.84 16.28
C PHE A 336 -10.77 23.99 17.04
N PRO A 337 -11.51 24.86 17.74
CA PRO A 337 -10.93 25.97 18.48
C PRO A 337 -10.17 25.49 19.73
N TRP A 338 -9.44 26.38 20.38
CA TRP A 338 -8.90 26.11 21.72
C TRP A 338 -10.02 25.93 22.75
N LYS A 339 -9.84 25.01 23.72
CA LYS A 339 -10.72 24.90 24.88
C LYS A 339 -10.59 26.14 25.77
N VAL A 340 -11.71 26.58 26.32
CA VAL A 340 -11.73 27.54 27.42
C VAL A 340 -11.20 26.85 28.68
N GLN A 341 -10.39 27.54 29.50
CA GLN A 341 -9.68 26.98 30.66
C GLN A 341 -10.54 26.12 31.62
N LYS A 342 -11.85 26.37 31.71
CA LYS A 342 -12.81 25.65 32.56
C LYS A 342 -13.27 24.29 31.98
N GLU A 343 -13.06 24.04 30.69
CA GLU A 343 -13.58 22.87 29.94
C GLU A 343 -12.51 21.79 29.70
N LEU A 344 -11.29 21.94 30.25
CA LEU A 344 -10.17 21.03 29.98
C LEU A 344 -10.43 19.56 30.37
N SER A 345 -11.39 19.30 31.28
CA SER A 345 -11.73 17.95 31.74
C SER A 345 -12.86 17.27 30.96
N LYS A 346 -13.58 18.00 30.09
CA LYS A 346 -14.69 17.44 29.30
C LYS A 346 -14.14 16.92 27.97
N GLY A 347 -13.94 15.61 27.87
CA GLY A 347 -13.59 14.93 26.62
C GLY A 347 -14.82 14.47 25.85
N CYS A 348 -14.73 14.35 24.53
CA CYS A 348 -15.74 13.71 23.69
C CYS A 348 -15.20 12.40 23.08
N ALA A 349 -16.06 11.61 22.43
CA ALA A 349 -15.65 10.35 21.83
C ALA A 349 -14.51 10.54 20.80
N PHE A 350 -14.61 11.55 19.94
CA PHE A 350 -13.58 11.87 18.95
C PHE A 350 -12.24 12.24 19.61
N GLU A 351 -12.27 13.07 20.65
CA GLU A 351 -11.06 13.45 21.40
C GLU A 351 -10.38 12.22 22.01
N ASN A 352 -11.14 11.37 22.71
CA ASN A 352 -10.57 10.19 23.35
C ASN A 352 -9.93 9.24 22.32
N ASP A 353 -10.61 8.99 21.20
CA ASP A 353 -10.11 8.13 20.13
C ASP A 353 -8.85 8.72 19.47
N LEU A 354 -8.82 10.04 19.23
CA LEU A 354 -7.67 10.74 18.66
C LEU A 354 -6.46 10.65 19.58
N ILE A 355 -6.63 10.99 20.86
CA ILE A 355 -5.54 10.98 21.83
C ILE A 355 -4.98 9.58 22.04
N ASP A 356 -5.86 8.58 22.18
CA ASP A 356 -5.46 7.18 22.28
C ASP A 356 -4.62 6.79 21.05
N TYR A 357 -5.05 7.12 19.83
CA TYR A 357 -4.30 6.82 18.60
C TYR A 357 -2.93 7.51 18.58
N LEU A 358 -2.90 8.83 18.85
CA LEU A 358 -1.66 9.62 18.86
C LEU A 358 -0.66 9.11 19.91
N SER A 359 -1.13 8.62 21.05
CA SER A 359 -0.27 8.07 22.10
C SER A 359 0.50 6.82 21.66
N VAL A 360 -0.08 6.01 20.75
CA VAL A 360 0.53 4.77 20.26
C VAL A 360 1.64 5.05 19.23
N LEU A 361 1.61 6.21 18.57
CA LEU A 361 2.63 6.60 17.59
C LEU A 361 4.01 6.81 18.22
N LYS A 362 4.08 7.13 19.52
CA LYS A 362 5.33 7.29 20.29
C LYS A 362 6.37 8.19 19.61
N TRP A 363 5.93 9.32 19.07
CA TRP A 363 6.85 10.28 18.46
C TRP A 363 7.67 11.03 19.52
N PRO A 364 8.83 11.62 19.16
CA PRO A 364 9.63 12.43 20.07
C PRO A 364 8.86 13.66 20.54
N GLU A 365 8.70 13.82 21.85
CA GLU A 365 8.13 15.03 22.43
C GLU A 365 9.10 16.20 22.29
N PHE A 366 8.59 17.39 22.01
CA PHE A 366 9.41 18.60 21.93
C PHE A 366 8.68 19.77 22.54
N THR A 367 9.43 20.71 23.11
CA THR A 367 8.85 21.94 23.67
C THR A 367 8.99 23.07 22.66
N THR A 368 7.91 23.83 22.46
CA THR A 368 7.93 25.04 21.62
C THR A 368 7.14 26.16 22.25
N ASN A 369 7.57 27.40 22.00
CA ASN A 369 6.85 28.60 22.41
C ASN A 369 5.92 29.05 21.27
N LEU A 370 4.62 28.92 21.49
CA LEU A 370 3.60 29.36 20.54
C LEU A 370 3.33 30.86 20.76
N PRO A 371 3.40 31.69 19.70
CA PRO A 371 3.14 33.13 19.81
C PRO A 371 1.81 33.41 20.50
N ALA A 372 1.81 34.32 21.48
CA ALA A 372 0.66 34.71 22.31
C ALA A 372 0.02 33.60 23.19
N LEU A 373 0.42 32.33 23.06
CA LEU A 373 -0.15 31.20 23.80
C LEU A 373 0.84 30.61 24.83
N GLY A 374 2.14 30.85 24.66
CA GLY A 374 3.19 30.45 25.59
C GLY A 374 3.84 29.11 25.23
N SER A 375 4.61 28.58 26.20
CA SER A 375 5.39 27.35 26.01
C SER A 375 4.55 26.10 26.22
N PHE A 376 4.63 25.17 25.28
CA PHE A 376 3.96 23.88 25.34
C PHE A 376 4.91 22.73 25.03
N ASN A 377 4.78 21.64 25.78
CA ASN A 377 5.29 20.34 25.35
C ASN A 377 4.30 19.75 24.33
N ILE A 378 4.80 19.45 23.13
CA ILE A 378 4.06 18.86 22.03
C ILE A 378 4.18 17.34 22.09
N ASN A 379 3.13 16.73 22.64
CA ASN A 379 2.93 15.30 22.73
C ASN A 379 1.47 14.95 22.42
N SER A 380 1.05 13.70 22.60
CA SER A 380 -0.36 13.32 22.37
C SER A 380 -1.32 14.15 23.23
N SER A 381 -0.99 14.39 24.51
CA SER A 381 -1.84 15.13 25.45
C SER A 381 -1.99 16.62 25.11
N PHE A 382 -1.05 17.22 24.37
CA PHE A 382 -1.15 18.58 23.86
C PHE A 382 -2.47 18.78 23.08
N PHE A 383 -2.88 17.77 22.30
CA PHE A 383 -4.08 17.84 21.49
C PHE A 383 -5.38 17.83 22.31
N LYS A 384 -5.35 17.57 23.63
CA LYS A 384 -6.53 17.75 24.53
C LYS A 384 -6.89 19.22 24.76
N LYS A 385 -6.02 20.15 24.36
CA LYS A 385 -6.24 21.60 24.51
C LYS A 385 -7.23 22.18 23.50
N PHE A 386 -7.68 21.40 22.51
CA PHE A 386 -8.65 21.83 21.52
C PHE A 386 -10.04 21.27 21.81
N ASP A 387 -11.08 22.04 21.50
CA ASP A 387 -12.47 21.69 21.75
C ASP A 387 -13.05 20.90 20.57
N TYR A 388 -13.18 19.59 20.77
CA TYR A 388 -13.76 18.66 19.79
C TYR A 388 -15.27 18.40 20.01
N SER A 389 -15.95 19.19 20.83
CA SER A 389 -17.38 18.99 21.14
C SER A 389 -18.27 19.02 19.89
N ASN A 390 -17.87 19.76 18.85
CA ASN A 390 -18.59 19.87 17.58
C ASN A 390 -18.10 18.87 16.51
N ALA A 391 -17.31 17.84 16.87
CA ALA A 391 -16.89 16.82 15.92
C ALA A 391 -18.10 16.11 15.30
N VAL A 392 -18.21 16.11 13.98
CA VAL A 392 -19.35 15.51 13.26
C VAL A 392 -19.09 14.06 12.80
N VAL A 393 -17.95 13.49 13.20
CA VAL A 393 -17.51 12.14 12.80
C VAL A 393 -17.04 11.32 14.00
N ARG A 394 -16.92 10.01 13.80
CA ARG A 394 -16.26 9.08 14.74
C ARG A 394 -14.93 8.64 14.14
N LEU A 395 -13.88 8.64 14.95
CA LEU A 395 -12.56 8.18 14.53
C LEU A 395 -12.48 6.66 14.70
N ILE A 396 -12.11 5.97 13.63
CA ILE A 396 -11.86 4.53 13.62
C ILE A 396 -10.42 4.33 13.16
N ALA A 397 -9.55 3.93 14.08
CA ALA A 397 -8.14 3.70 13.81
C ALA A 397 -7.76 2.24 14.03
N SER A 398 -6.67 1.82 13.40
CA SER A 398 -6.05 0.51 13.62
C SER A 398 -4.64 0.70 14.13
N VAL A 399 -4.29 -0.01 15.21
CA VAL A 399 -2.95 0.01 15.78
C VAL A 399 -2.44 -1.43 15.95
N PRO A 400 -1.14 -1.68 15.71
CA PRO A 400 -0.57 -3.02 15.83
C PRO A 400 -0.66 -3.50 17.29
N GLY A 401 -1.16 -4.72 17.48
CA GLY A 401 -1.24 -5.36 18.80
C GLY A 401 -2.24 -6.50 18.83
N TYR A 402 -2.17 -7.29 19.91
CA TYR A 402 -3.21 -8.23 20.30
C TYR A 402 -4.09 -7.56 21.35
N HIS A 403 -5.31 -7.20 20.97
CA HIS A 403 -6.22 -6.41 21.81
C HIS A 403 -7.26 -7.31 22.47
N THR A 404 -7.30 -7.34 23.79
CA THR A 404 -8.22 -8.19 24.58
C THR A 404 -8.96 -7.38 25.64
N GLY A 405 -10.00 -7.98 26.23
CA GLY A 405 -10.80 -7.34 27.28
C GLY A 405 -11.43 -6.02 26.80
N SER A 406 -11.29 -4.96 27.61
CA SER A 406 -11.81 -3.63 27.27
C SER A 406 -11.16 -3.01 26.03
N ASN A 407 -9.93 -3.42 25.68
CA ASN A 407 -9.23 -2.90 24.51
C ASN A 407 -9.71 -3.50 23.19
N LEU A 408 -10.46 -4.61 23.21
CA LEU A 408 -10.98 -5.27 22.00
C LEU A 408 -11.81 -4.32 21.13
N LYS A 409 -12.55 -3.39 21.77
CA LYS A 409 -13.44 -2.43 21.10
C LYS A 409 -12.76 -1.11 20.70
N LYS A 410 -11.46 -0.96 20.95
CA LYS A 410 -10.76 0.31 20.69
C LYS A 410 -10.32 0.50 19.25
N TRP A 411 -10.04 -0.59 18.53
CA TRP A 411 -9.34 -0.52 17.24
C TRP A 411 -10.00 -1.37 16.15
N GLY A 412 -9.69 -1.04 14.89
CA GLY A 412 -10.08 -1.83 13.72
C GLY A 412 -11.59 -2.01 13.55
N HIS A 413 -11.99 -3.15 12.98
CA HIS A 413 -13.41 -3.44 12.71
C HIS A 413 -14.24 -3.60 14.00
N MET A 414 -13.61 -3.92 15.13
CA MET A 414 -14.30 -3.99 16.42
C MET A 414 -14.66 -2.61 16.98
N LYS A 415 -13.84 -1.58 16.68
CA LYS A 415 -14.23 -0.19 16.92
C LYS A 415 -15.40 0.22 16.04
N LEU A 416 -15.38 -0.13 14.74
CA LEU A 416 -16.52 0.08 13.84
C LEU A 416 -17.80 -0.56 14.37
N CYS A 417 -17.72 -1.84 14.76
CA CYS A 417 -18.82 -2.58 15.38
C CYS A 417 -19.41 -1.80 16.57
N SER A 418 -18.56 -1.35 17.48
CA SER A 418 -19.00 -0.62 18.68
C SER A 418 -19.64 0.73 18.35
N VAL A 419 -19.09 1.46 17.36
CA VAL A 419 -19.67 2.72 16.89
C VAL A 419 -21.05 2.51 16.27
N LEU A 420 -21.22 1.47 15.44
CA LEU A 420 -22.49 1.18 14.79
C LEU A 420 -23.56 0.70 15.79
N GLN A 421 -23.18 -0.01 16.85
CA GLN A 421 -24.10 -0.39 17.94
C GLN A 421 -24.71 0.80 18.70
N GLU A 422 -24.04 1.95 18.66
CA GLU A 422 -24.53 3.21 19.24
C GLU A 422 -25.46 3.98 18.29
N CYS A 423 -25.54 3.56 17.02
CA CYS A 423 -26.32 4.23 15.99
C CYS A 423 -27.69 3.58 15.80
N ILE A 424 -28.70 4.41 15.57
CA ILE A 424 -30.05 3.98 15.23
C ILE A 424 -30.33 4.33 13.78
N PHE A 425 -30.92 3.38 13.04
CA PHE A 425 -31.15 3.45 11.60
C PHE A 425 -32.62 3.30 11.26
N ASP A 426 -33.04 3.92 10.16
CA ASP A 426 -34.38 3.70 9.61
C ASP A 426 -34.57 2.26 9.14
N LYS A 427 -35.81 1.78 9.15
CA LYS A 427 -36.14 0.39 8.77
C LYS A 427 -35.76 0.03 7.33
N GLU A 428 -35.67 1.02 6.45
CA GLU A 428 -35.20 0.82 5.07
C GLU A 428 -33.76 0.34 4.99
N PHE A 429 -32.93 0.61 6.02
CA PHE A 429 -31.55 0.17 6.04
C PHE A 429 -31.37 -1.30 6.42
N GLN A 430 -32.44 -2.01 6.83
CA GLN A 430 -32.36 -3.44 7.15
C GLN A 430 -31.85 -4.24 5.95
N LYS A 431 -30.84 -5.08 6.18
CA LYS A 431 -30.17 -5.91 5.18
C LYS A 431 -29.61 -5.11 3.99
N SER A 432 -29.34 -3.81 4.19
CA SER A 432 -28.71 -2.98 3.17
C SER A 432 -27.42 -3.61 2.68
N PRO A 433 -27.10 -3.52 1.37
CA PRO A 433 -25.85 -4.04 0.85
C PRO A 433 -24.63 -3.44 1.57
N LEU A 434 -23.62 -4.27 1.81
CA LEU A 434 -22.35 -3.86 2.39
C LEU A 434 -21.36 -3.60 1.25
N ALA A 435 -21.07 -2.33 0.99
CA ALA A 435 -20.11 -1.93 -0.04
C ALA A 435 -18.68 -1.86 0.50
N TYR A 436 -17.75 -2.56 -0.16
CA TYR A 436 -16.32 -2.57 0.16
C TYR A 436 -15.56 -1.97 -1.02
N GLN A 437 -15.04 -0.76 -0.86
CA GLN A 437 -14.17 -0.10 -1.82
C GLN A 437 -12.77 0.04 -1.21
N PHE A 438 -11.76 -0.44 -1.93
CA PHE A 438 -10.37 -0.46 -1.47
C PHE A 438 -9.41 -0.47 -2.67
N SER A 439 -8.12 -0.16 -2.44
CA SER A 439 -7.07 -0.13 -3.47
C SER A 439 -6.01 -1.22 -3.32
N SER A 440 -6.05 -2.00 -2.24
CA SER A 440 -5.24 -3.22 -2.04
C SER A 440 -6.06 -4.32 -1.37
N LEU A 441 -5.77 -5.58 -1.71
CA LEU A 441 -6.43 -6.77 -1.16
C LEU A 441 -5.39 -7.72 -0.57
N GLY A 442 -5.50 -7.97 0.73
CA GLY A 442 -4.69 -8.98 1.43
C GLY A 442 -5.18 -10.40 1.18
N SER A 443 -4.53 -11.39 1.82
CA SER A 443 -5.02 -12.76 1.82
C SER A 443 -6.23 -12.88 2.76
N LEU A 444 -7.44 -12.96 2.20
CA LEU A 444 -8.68 -13.07 2.96
C LEU A 444 -9.26 -14.50 2.91
N ASP A 445 -9.99 -14.88 3.96
CA ASP A 445 -10.80 -16.10 3.99
C ASP A 445 -12.27 -15.77 4.29
N GLU A 446 -13.15 -16.75 4.05
CA GLU A 446 -14.60 -16.58 4.24
C GLU A 446 -14.98 -16.29 5.70
N LYS A 447 -14.21 -16.83 6.64
CA LYS A 447 -14.44 -16.63 8.08
C LYS A 447 -14.21 -15.17 8.45
N TRP A 448 -13.11 -14.59 8.01
CA TRP A 448 -12.77 -13.19 8.23
C TRP A 448 -13.76 -12.26 7.54
N MET A 449 -14.16 -12.57 6.30
CA MET A 449 -15.18 -11.78 5.59
C MET A 449 -16.52 -11.78 6.33
N THR A 450 -16.92 -12.93 6.90
CA THR A 450 -18.14 -13.04 7.71
C THR A 450 -18.04 -12.22 9.00
N GLU A 451 -16.89 -12.24 9.67
CA GLU A 451 -16.62 -11.46 10.88
C GLU A 451 -16.68 -9.94 10.61
N LEU A 452 -16.07 -9.49 9.52
CA LEU A 452 -16.12 -8.10 9.09
C LEU A 452 -17.56 -7.69 8.72
N ALA A 453 -18.29 -8.51 7.96
CA ALA A 453 -19.68 -8.25 7.60
C ALA A 453 -20.59 -8.12 8.83
N SER A 454 -20.39 -8.97 9.84
CA SER A 454 -21.08 -8.87 11.13
C SER A 454 -20.81 -7.53 11.82
N SER A 455 -19.54 -7.13 11.85
CA SER A 455 -19.12 -5.84 12.43
C SER A 455 -19.76 -4.65 11.72
N MET A 456 -19.81 -4.67 10.38
CA MET A 456 -20.43 -3.63 9.56
C MET A 456 -21.97 -3.59 9.66
N SER A 457 -22.59 -4.66 10.15
CA SER A 457 -24.06 -4.78 10.29
C SER A 457 -24.55 -4.60 11.73
N SER A 458 -23.70 -4.10 12.62
CA SER A 458 -23.95 -4.10 14.07
C SER A 458 -24.91 -3.00 14.57
N GLY A 459 -25.49 -2.20 13.67
CA GLY A 459 -26.52 -1.21 13.99
C GLY A 459 -27.90 -1.83 14.22
N SER A 460 -28.82 -1.02 14.75
CA SER A 460 -30.22 -1.41 15.00
C SER A 460 -31.20 -0.33 14.55
N CYS A 461 -32.46 -0.74 14.36
CA CYS A 461 -33.57 0.17 14.14
C CYS A 461 -34.12 0.74 15.46
N ASP A 462 -34.99 1.74 15.38
CA ASP A 462 -35.66 2.35 16.55
C ASP A 462 -36.36 1.32 17.46
N ASP A 463 -36.94 0.27 16.88
CA ASP A 463 -37.60 -0.83 17.60
C ASP A 463 -36.61 -1.89 18.14
N LYS A 464 -35.31 -1.57 18.13
CA LYS A 464 -34.20 -2.44 18.52
C LYS A 464 -34.02 -3.67 17.64
N THR A 465 -34.69 -3.75 16.48
CA THR A 465 -34.45 -4.81 15.50
C THR A 465 -33.04 -4.65 14.93
N PRO A 466 -32.19 -5.70 14.95
CA PRO A 466 -30.88 -5.64 14.30
C PRO A 466 -31.01 -5.39 12.79
N LEU A 467 -30.10 -4.61 12.20
CA LEU A 467 -30.09 -4.38 10.75
C LEU A 467 -29.98 -5.70 9.96
N GLY A 468 -29.27 -6.69 10.50
CA GLY A 468 -29.03 -7.97 9.85
C GLY A 468 -27.97 -7.87 8.75
N LEU A 469 -27.48 -9.03 8.29
CA LEU A 469 -26.40 -9.09 7.32
C LEU A 469 -26.87 -8.66 5.93
N GLY A 470 -26.17 -7.67 5.38
CA GLY A 470 -26.33 -7.21 4.01
C GLY A 470 -25.60 -8.08 2.98
N LYS A 471 -26.00 -7.96 1.71
CA LYS A 471 -25.27 -8.57 0.59
C LYS A 471 -23.91 -7.87 0.42
N PRO A 472 -22.78 -8.60 0.38
CA PRO A 472 -21.47 -7.98 0.13
C PRO A 472 -21.35 -7.53 -1.34
N LEU A 473 -20.88 -6.31 -1.54
CA LEU A 473 -20.59 -5.71 -2.85
C LEU A 473 -19.14 -5.20 -2.85
N ILE A 474 -18.30 -5.80 -3.67
CA ILE A 474 -16.89 -5.38 -3.79
C ILE A 474 -16.75 -4.43 -4.97
N ILE A 475 -16.17 -3.26 -4.72
CA ILE A 475 -15.86 -2.24 -5.71
C ILE A 475 -14.34 -2.23 -5.86
N TRP A 476 -13.87 -2.79 -6.97
CA TRP A 476 -12.45 -2.94 -7.27
C TRP A 476 -12.21 -2.68 -8.77
N PRO A 477 -11.14 -1.94 -9.15
CA PRO A 477 -10.85 -1.67 -10.56
C PRO A 477 -10.61 -2.95 -11.35
N THR A 478 -11.31 -3.09 -12.48
CA THR A 478 -11.02 -4.15 -13.45
C THR A 478 -9.73 -3.84 -14.23
N VAL A 479 -9.19 -4.85 -14.92
CA VAL A 479 -8.05 -4.65 -15.83
C VAL A 479 -8.36 -3.58 -16.88
N GLU A 480 -9.60 -3.54 -17.34
CA GLU A 480 -10.06 -2.57 -18.34
C GLU A 480 -10.16 -1.16 -17.77
N ASP A 481 -10.68 -1.00 -16.56
CA ASP A 481 -10.74 0.30 -15.87
C ASP A 481 -9.35 0.91 -15.71
N VAL A 482 -8.35 0.08 -15.36
CA VAL A 482 -6.97 0.54 -15.24
C VAL A 482 -6.38 0.88 -16.61
N ARG A 483 -6.55 0.01 -17.61
CA ARG A 483 -6.04 0.22 -18.97
C ARG A 483 -6.56 1.53 -19.57
N CYS A 484 -7.81 1.87 -19.29
CA CYS A 484 -8.47 3.08 -19.78
C CYS A 484 -8.39 4.28 -18.82
N SER A 485 -7.65 4.17 -17.72
CA SER A 485 -7.43 5.28 -16.78
C SER A 485 -6.51 6.37 -17.35
N LEU A 486 -6.51 7.54 -16.72
CA LEU A 486 -5.59 8.66 -17.06
C LEU A 486 -4.11 8.24 -17.01
N GLU A 487 -3.77 7.25 -16.19
CA GLU A 487 -2.41 6.73 -16.07
C GLU A 487 -2.18 5.46 -16.91
N SER A 488 -3.21 4.92 -17.58
CA SER A 488 -3.17 3.63 -18.28
C SER A 488 -2.54 2.54 -17.39
N CYS A 489 -1.65 1.68 -17.91
CA CYS A 489 -0.98 0.65 -17.10
C CYS A 489 -0.15 1.19 -15.92
N ASN A 490 0.21 2.48 -15.89
CA ASN A 490 0.93 3.07 -14.77
C ASN A 490 0.06 3.24 -13.51
N ALA A 491 -1.28 3.17 -13.63
CA ALA A 491 -2.17 3.13 -12.47
C ALA A 491 -2.01 1.83 -11.66
N SER A 492 -1.84 0.67 -12.32
CA SER A 492 -1.71 -0.62 -11.61
C SER A 492 -0.37 -0.78 -10.88
N TYR A 493 0.73 -0.29 -11.44
CA TYR A 493 2.07 -0.54 -10.88
C TYR A 493 2.38 0.23 -9.59
N LYS A 494 1.57 1.24 -9.24
CA LYS A 494 1.73 2.03 -8.02
C LYS A 494 0.76 1.65 -6.89
N ASP A 495 -0.37 1.02 -7.24
CA ASP A 495 -1.42 0.62 -6.27
C ASP A 495 -1.46 -0.90 -6.01
N VAL A 496 -0.85 -1.73 -6.87
CA VAL A 496 -0.88 -3.19 -6.76
C VAL A 496 0.48 -3.73 -6.33
N HIS A 497 0.83 -3.52 -5.07
CA HIS A 497 1.77 -4.40 -4.38
C HIS A 497 1.03 -5.15 -3.26
N PRO A 498 0.99 -6.49 -3.30
CA PRO A 498 0.45 -7.27 -2.19
C PRO A 498 1.34 -7.07 -0.97
N LEU A 499 0.71 -6.70 0.15
CA LEU A 499 1.32 -6.72 1.49
C LEU A 499 1.69 -8.16 1.92
#